data_AF-A0A7J6SFI8-F1
#
_entry.id   AF-A0A7J6SFI8-F1
#
_cell.length_a   1.000
_cell.length_b   1.000
_cell.length_c   1.000
_cell.angle_alpha   90.00
_cell.angle_beta   90.00
_cell.angle_gamma   90.00
#
_symmetry.space_group_name_H-M   'P 1'
#
loop_
_entity.id
_entity.type
_entity.pdbx_description
1 polymer ?
#
loop_
_entity_poly.entity_id
_entity_poly.type
_entity_poly.pdbx_seq_one_letter_code
_entity_poly.pdbx_strand_id
1 'polypeptide(L)'
;ALVVAGRVWSSTACYERALECAQFGSDEAIEGLASFKLGTARLEVGDLEGALALQWRYLEISQRFADLKGEAASRAVLSKIYQRLGDKRAAIEELDILRNVAEHAGEIITAADACLDLAVLTYQEDEVEAAKLLEGYYQLSRRAADRGRQGSAAVLIGLASGRTMMHHVAKVFEEGRGIYELLKWKDAPLIEGLHDDV
;
A
#
# COMPACT_ATOMS: atom_id res chain seq x y z
N ALA A 1 11.13 -6.19 24.05
CA ALA A 1 9.67 -6.29 24.19
C ALA A 1 9.13 -5.42 25.33
N LEU A 2 9.48 -5.66 26.60
CA LEU A 2 8.94 -4.95 27.76
C LEU A 2 9.14 -3.42 27.76
N VAL A 3 10.31 -2.92 27.34
CA VAL A 3 10.59 -1.48 27.27
C VAL A 3 9.77 -0.78 26.17
N VAL A 4 9.53 -1.47 25.05
CA VAL A 4 8.72 -0.96 23.94
C VAL A 4 7.26 -0.93 24.34
N ALA A 5 6.75 -2.02 24.94
CA ALA A 5 5.40 -2.06 25.48
C ALA A 5 5.18 -0.94 26.51
N GLY A 6 6.09 -0.77 27.49
CA GLY A 6 5.98 0.28 28.49
C GLY A 6 5.95 1.71 27.89
N ARG A 7 6.70 1.96 26.81
CA ARG A 7 6.66 3.25 26.09
C ARG A 7 5.34 3.44 25.35
N VAL A 8 4.85 2.41 24.67
CA VAL A 8 3.55 2.46 23.97
C VAL A 8 2.42 2.77 24.95
N TRP A 9 2.35 2.09 26.10
CA TRP A 9 1.33 2.36 27.13
C TRP A 9 1.39 3.79 27.69
N SER A 10 2.59 4.32 27.96
CA SER A 10 2.72 5.72 28.38
C SER A 10 2.31 6.71 27.29
N SER A 11 2.55 6.36 26.03
CA SER A 11 2.24 7.20 24.88
C SER A 11 0.74 7.21 24.57
N THR A 12 0.06 6.06 24.66
CA THR A 12 -1.39 5.96 24.42
C THR A 12 -2.16 6.78 25.44
N ALA A 13 -1.80 6.71 26.73
CA ALA A 13 -2.46 7.49 27.78
C ALA A 13 -2.32 9.01 27.56
N CYS A 14 -1.15 9.47 27.09
CA CYS A 14 -0.95 10.88 26.73
C CYS A 14 -1.83 11.30 25.54
N TYR A 15 -1.95 10.45 24.51
CA TYR A 15 -2.77 10.75 23.34
C TYR A 15 -4.27 10.68 23.63
N GLU A 16 -4.72 9.77 24.50
CA GLU A 16 -6.11 9.71 24.95
C GLU A 16 -6.51 10.99 25.69
N ARG A 17 -5.67 11.46 26.62
CA ARG A 17 -5.90 12.74 27.29
C ARG A 17 -5.89 13.92 26.32
N ALA A 18 -4.98 13.93 25.35
CA ALA A 18 -4.94 14.98 24.34
C ALA A 18 -6.22 14.98 23.47
N LEU A 19 -6.72 13.79 23.12
CA LEU A 19 -7.95 13.62 22.36
C LEU A 19 -9.16 14.14 23.15
N GLU A 20 -9.30 13.75 24.42
CA GLU A 20 -10.38 14.23 25.29
C GLU A 20 -10.36 15.75 25.46
N CYS A 21 -9.17 16.33 25.70
CA CYS A 21 -9.03 17.79 25.80
C CYS A 21 -9.37 18.49 24.48
N ALA A 22 -8.95 17.94 23.34
CA ALA A 22 -9.23 18.50 22.02
C ALA A 22 -10.73 18.46 21.71
N GLN A 23 -11.41 17.35 22.03
CA GLN A 23 -12.86 17.22 21.85
C GLN A 23 -13.63 18.17 22.77
N PHE A 24 -13.20 18.32 24.02
CA PHE A 24 -13.80 19.28 24.95
C PHE A 24 -13.62 20.74 24.49
N GLY A 25 -12.45 21.06 23.93
CA GLY A 25 -12.11 22.37 23.40
C GLY A 25 -12.58 22.63 21.97
N SER A 26 -13.19 21.65 21.30
CA SER A 26 -13.51 21.67 19.86
C SER A 26 -12.31 22.03 18.96
N ASP A 27 -11.10 21.62 19.34
CA ASP A 27 -9.88 21.80 18.55
C ASP A 27 -9.66 20.60 17.63
N GLU A 28 -10.17 20.72 16.42
CA GLU A 28 -10.17 19.63 15.44
C GLU A 28 -8.77 19.30 14.91
N ALA A 29 -7.83 20.24 14.93
CA ALA A 29 -6.46 20.01 14.49
C ALA A 29 -5.71 19.12 15.50
N ILE A 30 -5.85 19.42 16.80
CA ILE A 30 -5.29 18.58 17.87
C ILE A 30 -6.03 17.24 17.93
N GLU A 31 -7.35 17.23 17.74
CA GLU A 31 -8.15 16.00 17.71
C GLU A 31 -7.64 15.04 16.61
N GLY A 32 -7.40 15.57 15.40
CA GLY A 32 -6.89 14.78 14.29
C GLY A 32 -5.53 14.18 14.58
N LEU A 33 -4.57 14.99 15.06
CA LEU A 33 -3.23 14.51 15.38
C LEU A 33 -3.22 13.47 16.51
N ALA A 34 -4.02 13.69 17.55
CA ALA A 34 -4.17 12.75 18.66
C ALA A 34 -4.79 11.43 18.17
N SER A 35 -5.82 11.51 17.32
CA SER A 35 -6.47 10.34 16.71
C SER A 35 -5.49 9.53 15.87
N PHE A 36 -4.71 10.17 14.99
CA PHE A 36 -3.71 9.51 14.16
C PHE A 36 -2.66 8.75 14.99
N LYS A 37 -2.12 9.43 16.01
CA LYS A 37 -1.06 8.86 16.86
C LYS A 37 -1.57 7.73 17.75
N LEU A 38 -2.75 7.91 18.35
CA LEU A 38 -3.38 6.88 19.16
C LEU A 38 -3.80 5.67 18.31
N GLY A 39 -4.35 5.91 17.13
CA GLY A 39 -4.74 4.84 16.19
C GLY A 39 -3.55 4.01 15.74
N THR A 40 -2.42 4.65 15.43
CA THR A 40 -1.17 3.96 15.09
C THR A 40 -0.64 3.13 16.27
N ALA A 41 -0.65 3.68 17.48
CA ALA A 41 -0.21 2.95 18.68
C ALA A 41 -1.13 1.74 19.00
N ARG A 42 -2.44 1.88 18.82
CA ARG A 42 -3.40 0.78 19.00
C ARG A 42 -3.21 -0.31 17.97
N LEU A 43 -2.93 0.05 16.71
CA LEU A 43 -2.54 -0.91 15.68
C LEU A 43 -1.31 -1.71 16.12
N GLU A 44 -0.26 -1.07 16.65
CA GLU A 44 0.94 -1.76 17.13
C GLU A 44 0.66 -2.77 18.24
N VAL A 45 -0.26 -2.46 19.17
CA VAL A 45 -0.66 -3.36 20.27
C VAL A 45 -1.65 -4.44 19.80
N GLY A 46 -2.25 -4.28 18.62
CA GLY A 46 -3.20 -5.24 18.03
C GLY A 46 -4.67 -4.94 18.32
N ASP A 47 -4.99 -3.77 18.88
CA ASP A 47 -6.37 -3.27 18.95
C ASP A 47 -6.78 -2.70 17.58
N LEU A 48 -7.23 -3.60 16.70
CA LEU A 48 -7.55 -3.26 15.31
C LEU A 48 -8.83 -2.42 15.20
N GLU A 49 -9.86 -2.73 16.00
CA GLU A 49 -11.14 -2.00 15.98
C GLU A 49 -10.96 -0.56 16.50
N GLY A 50 -10.24 -0.39 17.62
CA GLY A 50 -9.93 0.93 18.15
C GLY A 50 -9.03 1.74 17.21
N ALA A 51 -8.04 1.10 16.58
CA ALA A 51 -7.23 1.74 15.55
C ALA A 51 -8.05 2.20 14.35
N LEU A 52 -8.99 1.36 13.88
CA LEU A 52 -9.85 1.66 12.74
C LEU A 52 -10.71 2.90 13.00
N ALA A 53 -11.37 2.98 14.15
CA ALA A 53 -12.22 4.12 14.52
C ALA A 53 -11.43 5.44 14.57
N LEU A 54 -10.23 5.42 15.15
CA LEU A 54 -9.38 6.60 15.27
C LEU A 54 -8.82 7.06 13.92
N GLN A 55 -8.45 6.12 13.04
CA GLN A 55 -7.96 6.49 11.71
C GLN A 55 -9.07 7.04 10.81
N TRP A 56 -10.29 6.52 10.90
CA TRP A 56 -11.45 7.13 10.22
C TRP A 56 -11.73 8.54 10.71
N ARG A 57 -11.63 8.78 12.03
CA ARG A 57 -11.79 10.13 12.58
C ARG A 57 -10.71 11.08 12.06
N TYR A 58 -9.46 10.64 12.03
CA TYR A 58 -8.37 11.45 11.47
C TYR A 58 -8.58 11.75 9.98
N LEU A 59 -9.02 10.74 9.21
CA LEU A 59 -9.32 10.88 7.79
C LEU A 59 -10.42 11.92 7.54
N GLU A 60 -11.52 11.87 8.29
CA GLU A 60 -12.61 12.85 8.21
C GLU A 60 -12.10 14.28 8.45
N ILE A 61 -11.27 14.45 9.48
CA ILE A 61 -10.66 15.73 9.82
C ILE A 61 -9.74 16.21 8.69
N SER A 62 -8.84 15.35 8.21
CA SER A 62 -7.92 15.69 7.11
C SER A 62 -8.66 16.09 5.84
N GLN A 63 -9.72 15.37 5.47
CA GLN A 63 -10.55 15.72 4.31
C GLN A 63 -11.23 17.08 4.47
N ARG A 64 -11.77 17.39 5.65
CA ARG A 64 -12.40 18.68 5.93
C ARG A 64 -11.42 19.85 5.85
N PHE A 65 -10.16 19.64 6.24
CA PHE A 65 -9.10 20.63 6.10
C PHE A 65 -8.39 20.61 4.74
N ALA A 66 -8.81 19.76 3.80
CA ALA A 66 -8.11 19.51 2.53
C ALA A 66 -6.62 19.16 2.71
N ASP A 67 -6.27 18.49 3.82
CA ASP A 67 -4.94 17.99 4.11
C ASP A 67 -4.72 16.65 3.40
N LEU A 68 -4.30 16.71 2.14
CA LEU A 68 -4.02 15.52 1.32
C LEU A 68 -2.93 14.63 1.92
N LYS A 69 -1.96 15.21 2.67
CA LYS A 69 -0.89 14.43 3.30
C LYS A 69 -1.42 13.64 4.48
N GLY A 70 -2.25 14.26 5.31
CA GLY A 70 -2.94 13.58 6.40
C GLY A 70 -3.92 12.52 5.92
N GLU A 71 -4.64 12.79 4.83
CA GLU A 71 -5.49 11.79 4.18
C GLU A 71 -4.66 10.58 3.71
N ALA A 72 -3.58 10.80 2.97
CA ALA A 72 -2.69 9.71 2.55
C ALA A 72 -2.12 8.94 3.75
N ALA A 73 -1.69 9.62 4.82
CA ALA A 73 -1.19 8.96 6.02
C ALA A 73 -2.25 8.06 6.67
N SER A 74 -3.50 8.52 6.78
CA SER A 74 -4.59 7.72 7.33
C SER A 74 -4.91 6.50 6.45
N ARG A 75 -5.04 6.69 5.14
CA ARG A 75 -5.32 5.61 4.16
C ARG A 75 -4.25 4.51 4.22
N ALA A 76 -2.98 4.88 4.36
CA ALA A 76 -1.88 3.92 4.52
C ALA A 76 -1.96 3.10 5.83
N VAL A 77 -2.54 3.66 6.90
CA VAL A 77 -2.76 2.91 8.14
C VAL A 77 -4.03 2.06 8.06
N LEU A 78 -5.10 2.58 7.45
CA LEU A 78 -6.34 1.84 7.21
C LEU A 78 -6.09 0.57 6.38
N SER A 79 -5.30 0.67 5.31
CA SER A 79 -4.93 -0.51 4.51
C SER A 79 -4.21 -1.58 5.34
N LYS A 80 -3.27 -1.18 6.20
CA LYS A 80 -2.57 -2.10 7.12
C LYS A 80 -3.51 -2.74 8.14
N ILE A 81 -4.48 -1.98 8.65
CA ILE A 81 -5.51 -2.52 9.55
C ILE A 81 -6.32 -3.59 8.82
N TYR A 82 -6.84 -3.31 7.62
CA TYR A 82 -7.61 -4.28 6.84
C TYR A 82 -6.79 -5.51 6.44
N GLN A 83 -5.51 -5.36 6.09
CA GLN A 83 -4.61 -6.50 5.86
C GLN A 83 -4.51 -7.39 7.10
N ARG A 84 -4.41 -6.81 8.30
CA ARG A 84 -4.36 -7.59 9.56
C ARG A 84 -5.70 -8.21 9.96
N LEU A 85 -6.81 -7.59 9.55
CA LEU A 85 -8.15 -8.17 9.70
C LEU A 85 -8.41 -9.30 8.69
N GLY A 86 -7.57 -9.45 7.66
CA GLY A 86 -7.76 -10.39 6.57
C GLY A 86 -8.76 -9.92 5.51
N ASP A 87 -9.24 -8.67 5.60
CA ASP A 87 -10.10 -8.07 4.57
C ASP A 87 -9.23 -7.51 3.44
N LYS A 88 -8.82 -8.42 2.56
CA LYS A 88 -7.98 -8.09 1.41
C LYS A 88 -8.64 -7.08 0.47
N ARG A 89 -9.96 -7.15 0.28
CA ARG A 89 -10.68 -6.27 -0.63
C ARG A 89 -10.65 -4.82 -0.12
N ALA A 90 -11.02 -4.62 1.15
CA ALA A 90 -10.95 -3.29 1.76
C ALA A 90 -9.53 -2.74 1.76
N ALA A 91 -8.51 -3.58 2.00
CA ALA A 91 -7.12 -3.16 1.92
C ALA A 91 -6.72 -2.66 0.53
N ILE A 92 -7.14 -3.34 -0.54
CA ILE A 92 -6.88 -2.93 -1.93
C ILE A 92 -7.58 -1.59 -2.22
N GLU A 93 -8.85 -1.46 -1.84
CA GLU A 93 -9.61 -0.21 -2.04
C GLU A 93 -8.94 0.98 -1.36
N GLU A 94 -8.47 0.82 -0.11
CA GLU A 94 -7.74 1.87 0.62
C GLU A 94 -6.39 2.21 -0.03
N LEU A 95 -5.66 1.23 -0.56
CA LEU A 95 -4.38 1.45 -1.22
C LEU A 95 -4.53 2.13 -2.59
N ASP A 96 -5.57 1.83 -3.36
CA ASP A 96 -5.85 2.50 -4.64
C ASP A 96 -6.18 3.98 -4.42
N ILE A 97 -6.98 4.28 -3.39
CA ILE A 97 -7.26 5.67 -2.98
C ILE A 97 -5.96 6.34 -2.50
N LEU A 98 -5.17 5.67 -1.66
CA LEU A 98 -3.88 6.16 -1.18
C LEU A 98 -2.95 6.55 -2.33
N ARG A 99 -2.77 5.67 -3.33
CA ARG A 99 -1.93 5.94 -4.50
C ARG A 99 -2.33 7.26 -5.15
N ASN A 100 -3.62 7.41 -5.44
CA ASN A 100 -4.13 8.61 -6.11
C ASN A 100 -3.94 9.86 -5.23
N VAL A 101 -4.31 9.83 -3.95
CA VAL A 101 -4.17 10.99 -3.05
C VAL A 101 -2.70 11.36 -2.86
N ALA A 102 -1.81 10.38 -2.66
CA ALA A 102 -0.39 10.61 -2.48
C ALA A 102 0.26 11.25 -3.71
N GLU A 103 -0.12 10.84 -4.92
CA GLU A 103 0.35 11.49 -6.15
C GLU A 103 -0.09 12.95 -6.24
N HIS A 104 -1.35 13.25 -5.91
CA HIS A 104 -1.87 14.63 -5.89
C HIS A 104 -1.22 15.47 -4.78
N ALA A 105 -0.85 14.87 -3.65
CA ALA A 105 -0.13 15.51 -2.56
C ALA A 105 1.37 15.74 -2.86
N GLY A 106 1.89 15.18 -3.97
CA GLY A 106 3.32 15.18 -4.28
C GLY A 106 4.15 14.21 -3.44
N GLU A 107 3.51 13.30 -2.72
CA GLU A 107 4.13 12.27 -1.88
C GLU A 107 4.51 11.05 -2.75
N ILE A 108 5.44 11.26 -3.70
CA ILE A 108 5.83 10.27 -4.72
C ILE A 108 6.28 8.94 -4.10
N ILE A 109 7.02 8.99 -3.00
CA ILE A 109 7.49 7.78 -2.29
C ILE A 109 6.31 6.99 -1.72
N THR A 110 5.35 7.67 -1.09
CA THR A 110 4.14 7.04 -0.54
C THR A 110 3.28 6.42 -1.64
N ALA A 111 3.14 7.10 -2.78
CA ALA A 111 2.45 6.53 -3.95
C ALA A 111 3.17 5.28 -4.49
N ALA A 112 4.52 5.30 -4.51
CA ALA A 112 5.32 4.15 -4.92
C ALA A 112 5.12 2.97 -3.96
N ASP A 113 5.22 3.22 -2.66
CA ASP A 113 5.02 2.18 -1.63
C ASP A 113 3.59 1.60 -1.71
N ALA A 114 2.57 2.42 -2.04
CA ALA A 114 1.20 1.95 -2.28
C ALA A 114 1.10 1.02 -3.51
N CYS A 115 1.77 1.34 -4.61
CA CYS A 115 1.83 0.46 -5.79
C CYS A 115 2.47 -0.89 -5.46
N LEU A 116 3.53 -0.88 -4.65
CA LEU A 116 4.19 -2.11 -4.21
C LEU A 116 3.26 -2.96 -3.34
N ASP A 117 2.60 -2.36 -2.35
CA ASP A 117 1.66 -3.06 -1.46
C ASP A 117 0.48 -3.63 -2.25
N LEU A 118 -0.07 -2.88 -3.21
CA LEU A 118 -1.10 -3.38 -4.14
C LEU A 118 -0.61 -4.59 -4.92
N ALA A 119 0.58 -4.51 -5.50
CA ALA A 119 1.15 -5.60 -6.29
C ALA A 119 1.30 -6.88 -5.46
N VAL A 120 1.74 -6.76 -4.21
CA VAL A 120 1.87 -7.91 -3.29
C VAL A 120 0.51 -8.55 -3.00
N LEU A 121 -0.53 -7.74 -2.78
CA LEU A 121 -1.87 -8.25 -2.52
C LEU A 121 -2.47 -8.90 -3.77
N THR A 122 -2.30 -8.31 -4.96
CA THR A 122 -2.89 -8.85 -6.20
C THR A 122 -2.08 -9.99 -6.82
N TYR A 123 -0.82 -10.17 -6.43
CA TYR A 123 0.14 -11.11 -7.04
C TYR A 123 -0.37 -12.53 -7.26
N GLN A 124 -1.19 -13.06 -6.34
CA GLN A 124 -1.70 -14.44 -6.45
C GLN A 124 -2.96 -14.58 -7.31
N GLU A 125 -3.73 -13.50 -7.46
CA GLU A 125 -5.03 -13.51 -8.16
C GLU A 125 -4.88 -13.05 -9.60
N ASP A 126 -4.07 -12.01 -9.82
CA ASP A 126 -3.84 -11.43 -11.13
C ASP A 126 -2.36 -11.04 -11.27
N GLU A 127 -1.57 -11.98 -11.81
CA GLU A 127 -0.13 -11.81 -12.03
C GLU A 127 0.16 -10.69 -13.04
N VAL A 128 -0.75 -10.43 -13.99
CA VAL A 128 -0.59 -9.38 -15.00
C VAL A 128 -0.82 -8.02 -14.37
N GLU A 129 -1.86 -7.87 -13.56
CA GLU A 129 -2.12 -6.62 -12.87
C GLU A 129 -1.03 -6.29 -11.84
N ALA A 130 -0.55 -7.30 -11.11
CA ALA A 130 0.58 -7.13 -10.21
C ALA A 130 1.86 -6.67 -10.94
N ALA A 131 2.12 -7.16 -12.16
CA ALA A 131 3.25 -6.70 -12.96
C ALA A 131 3.12 -5.22 -13.37
N LYS A 132 1.92 -4.76 -13.74
CA LYS A 132 1.67 -3.34 -14.04
C LYS A 132 1.88 -2.44 -12.82
N LEU A 133 1.42 -2.88 -11.65
CA LEU A 133 1.60 -2.15 -10.40
C LEU A 133 3.10 -2.03 -10.03
N LEU A 134 3.88 -3.08 -10.25
CA LEU A 134 5.34 -3.05 -10.06
C LEU A 134 6.05 -2.12 -11.05
N GLU A 135 5.56 -2.01 -12.28
CA GLU A 135 6.06 -1.02 -13.24
C GLU A 135 5.73 0.41 -12.77
N GLY A 136 4.51 0.66 -12.29
CA GLY A 136 4.14 1.92 -11.66
C GLY A 136 5.07 2.28 -10.49
N TYR A 137 5.38 1.31 -9.63
CA TYR A 137 6.36 1.45 -8.55
C TYR A 137 7.77 1.82 -9.07
N TYR A 138 8.24 1.18 -10.15
CA TYR A 138 9.52 1.51 -10.78
C TYR A 138 9.54 2.96 -11.31
N GLN A 139 8.48 3.37 -12.03
CA GLN A 139 8.38 4.71 -12.61
C GLN A 139 8.34 5.80 -11.54
N LEU A 140 7.60 5.60 -10.45
CA LEU A 140 7.57 6.52 -9.31
C LEU A 140 8.92 6.56 -8.58
N SER A 141 9.58 5.42 -8.39
CA SER A 141 10.94 5.35 -7.82
C SER A 141 11.98 6.06 -8.69
N ARG A 142 11.81 6.03 -10.02
CA ARG A 142 12.62 6.80 -10.97
C ARG A 142 12.39 8.31 -10.81
N ARG A 143 11.13 8.74 -10.74
CA ARG A 143 10.77 10.16 -10.49
C ARG A 143 11.29 10.68 -9.16
N ALA A 144 11.31 9.84 -8.13
CA ALA A 144 11.87 10.17 -6.81
C ALA A 144 13.41 10.14 -6.77
N ALA A 145 14.09 9.77 -7.87
CA ALA A 145 15.54 9.53 -7.92
C ALA A 145 16.06 8.52 -6.88
N ASP A 146 15.20 7.60 -6.42
CA ASP A 146 15.54 6.59 -5.43
C ASP A 146 16.08 5.33 -6.12
N ARG A 147 17.41 5.23 -6.22
CA ARG A 147 18.09 4.08 -6.83
C ARG A 147 17.88 2.77 -6.06
N GLY A 148 17.69 2.83 -4.75
CA GLY A 148 17.45 1.64 -3.94
C GLY A 148 16.12 1.00 -4.31
N ARG A 149 15.06 1.82 -4.35
CA ARG A 149 13.73 1.37 -4.76
C ARG A 149 13.67 0.92 -6.22
N GLN A 150 14.38 1.61 -7.12
CA GLN A 150 14.51 1.17 -8.53
C GLN A 150 15.09 -0.26 -8.64
N GLY A 151 16.15 -0.54 -7.88
CA GLY A 151 16.73 -1.89 -7.83
C GLY A 151 15.75 -2.93 -7.32
N SER A 152 15.03 -2.63 -6.24
CA SER A 152 13.98 -3.51 -5.71
C SER A 152 12.85 -3.75 -6.72
N ALA A 153 12.39 -2.69 -7.40
CA ALA A 153 11.34 -2.78 -8.40
C ALA A 153 11.75 -3.69 -9.57
N ALA A 154 12.97 -3.51 -10.11
CA ALA A 154 13.47 -4.35 -11.20
C ALA A 154 13.52 -5.84 -10.82
N VAL A 155 13.95 -6.16 -9.60
CA VAL A 155 13.95 -7.54 -9.10
C VAL A 155 12.52 -8.09 -9.00
N LEU A 156 11.60 -7.32 -8.45
CA LEU A 156 10.20 -7.74 -8.30
C LEU A 156 9.48 -7.93 -9.63
N ILE A 157 9.71 -7.05 -10.61
CA ILE A 157 9.21 -7.19 -11.98
C ILE A 157 9.74 -8.49 -12.59
N GLY A 158 11.05 -8.76 -12.47
CA GLY A 158 11.65 -10.01 -12.95
C GLY A 158 11.03 -11.26 -12.30
N LEU A 159 10.76 -11.22 -10.99
CA LEU A 159 10.06 -12.30 -10.28
C LEU A 159 8.63 -12.49 -10.77
N ALA A 160 7.88 -11.39 -10.98
CA ALA A 160 6.52 -11.43 -11.51
C ALA A 160 6.49 -12.04 -12.92
N SER A 161 7.31 -11.51 -13.83
CA SER A 161 7.43 -12.01 -15.19
C SER A 161 7.84 -13.48 -15.26
N GLY A 162 8.82 -13.89 -14.45
CA GLY A 162 9.26 -15.28 -14.38
C GLY A 162 8.15 -16.22 -13.93
N ARG A 163 7.32 -15.80 -12.97
CA ARG A 163 6.18 -16.60 -12.49
C ARG A 163 5.10 -16.75 -13.56
N THR A 164 4.75 -15.66 -14.25
CA THR A 164 3.77 -15.71 -15.36
C THR A 164 4.22 -16.66 -16.46
N MET A 165 5.52 -16.67 -16.78
CA MET A 165 6.09 -17.65 -17.71
C MET A 165 5.91 -19.08 -17.20
N MET A 166 6.26 -19.36 -15.94
CA MET A 166 6.14 -20.70 -15.37
C MET A 166 4.68 -21.18 -15.33
N HIS A 167 3.74 -20.29 -15.03
CA HIS A 167 2.32 -20.58 -15.04
C HIS A 167 1.83 -20.94 -16.45
N HIS A 168 2.22 -20.16 -17.47
CA HIS A 168 1.87 -20.45 -18.86
C HIS A 168 2.45 -21.80 -19.32
N VAL A 169 3.72 -22.07 -19.00
CA VAL A 169 4.37 -23.34 -19.32
C VAL A 169 3.61 -24.53 -18.70
N ALA A 170 3.27 -24.44 -17.41
CA ALA A 170 2.51 -25.48 -16.71
C ALA A 170 1.17 -25.75 -17.40
N LYS A 171 0.43 -24.70 -17.75
CA LYS A 171 -0.86 -24.80 -18.45
C LYS A 171 -0.76 -25.47 -19.82
N VAL A 172 0.29 -25.16 -20.59
CA VAL A 172 0.53 -25.81 -21.90
C VAL A 172 0.78 -27.31 -21.73
N PHE A 173 1.56 -27.71 -20.72
CA PHE A 173 1.78 -29.13 -20.41
C PHE A 173 0.51 -29.84 -19.91
N GLU A 174 -0.27 -29.21 -19.03
CA GLU A 174 -1.55 -29.75 -18.52
C GLU A 174 -2.57 -29.98 -19.64
N GLU A 175 -2.66 -29.04 -20.59
CA GLU A 175 -3.55 -29.13 -21.74
C GLU A 175 -3.03 -30.06 -22.85
N GLY A 176 -1.88 -30.72 -22.64
CA GLY A 176 -1.24 -31.60 -23.64
C GLY A 176 -0.82 -30.87 -24.91
N ARG A 177 -0.70 -29.54 -24.85
CA ARG A 177 -0.31 -28.71 -25.98
C ARG A 177 1.20 -28.85 -26.20
N GLY A 178 1.59 -29.12 -27.44
CA GLY A 178 2.99 -29.39 -27.79
C GLY A 178 3.90 -28.17 -27.63
N ILE A 179 5.21 -28.41 -27.70
CA ILE A 179 6.28 -27.41 -27.55
C ILE A 179 6.14 -26.17 -28.47
N TYR A 180 5.40 -26.30 -29.57
CA TYR A 180 5.13 -25.22 -30.52
C TYR A 180 4.26 -24.09 -29.96
N GLU A 181 3.37 -24.36 -29.00
CA GLU A 181 2.60 -23.30 -28.31
C GLU A 181 3.50 -22.48 -27.37
N LEU A 182 4.55 -23.08 -26.80
CA LEU A 182 5.53 -22.37 -25.97
C LEU A 182 6.38 -21.39 -26.77
N LEU A 183 6.62 -21.69 -28.06
CA LEU A 183 7.46 -20.86 -28.92
C LEU A 183 6.79 -19.55 -29.35
N LYS A 184 5.45 -19.49 -29.37
CA LYS A 184 4.70 -18.26 -29.73
C LYS A 184 5.00 -17.10 -28.79
N TRP A 185 5.44 -17.38 -27.57
CA TRP A 185 5.75 -16.37 -26.57
C TRP A 185 7.16 -15.79 -26.71
N LYS A 186 8.09 -16.45 -27.42
CA LYS A 186 9.46 -15.92 -27.61
C LYS A 186 9.48 -14.53 -28.23
N ASP A 187 8.48 -14.26 -29.06
CA ASP A 187 8.34 -13.01 -29.82
C ASP A 187 7.20 -12.13 -29.27
N ALA A 188 6.53 -12.56 -28.19
CA ALA A 188 5.47 -11.77 -27.54
C ALA A 188 6.11 -10.82 -26.51
N PRO A 189 5.74 -9.53 -26.51
CA PRO A 189 6.20 -8.62 -25.48
C PRO A 189 5.70 -9.13 -24.11
N LEU A 190 6.56 -9.07 -23.09
CA LEU A 190 6.25 -9.54 -21.73
C LEU A 190 4.96 -8.93 -21.17
N ILE A 191 4.60 -7.74 -21.66
CA ILE A 191 3.32 -7.04 -21.50
C ILE A 191 3.12 -6.25 -22.81
N GLU A 192 1.95 -6.30 -23.46
CA GLU A 192 1.65 -5.44 -24.62
C GLU A 192 1.89 -3.95 -24.25
N GLY A 193 2.74 -3.25 -25.03
CA GLY A 193 3.00 -1.81 -24.86
C GLY A 193 4.42 -1.41 -24.40
N LEU A 194 5.37 -2.33 -24.29
CA LEU A 194 6.70 -2.06 -23.68
C LEU A 194 7.85 -1.73 -24.65
N HIS A 195 7.60 -1.53 -25.95
CA HIS A 195 8.68 -1.32 -26.94
C HIS A 195 8.64 -0.01 -27.74
N ASP A 196 7.73 0.92 -27.45
CA ASP A 196 7.59 2.10 -28.30
C ASP A 196 8.41 3.34 -27.90
N ASP A 197 9.12 3.34 -26.76
CA ASP A 197 9.92 4.51 -26.35
C ASP A 197 11.37 4.13 -25.97
N VAL A 198 12.24 4.07 -26.99
CA VAL A 198 13.69 4.29 -26.89
C VAL A 198 14.05 5.54 -27.68
#